data_AF-A0A9X0MJ88-F1
#
_entry.id   AF-A0A9X0MJ88-F1
#
_cell.length_a   1.000
_cell.length_b   1.000
_cell.length_c   1.000
_cell.angle_alpha   90.00
_cell.angle_beta   90.00
_cell.angle_gamma   90.00
#
_symmetry.space_group_name_H-M   'P 1'
#
loop_
_entity.id
_entity.type
_entity.pdbx_description
1 polymer ?
#
loop_
_entity_poly.entity_id
_entity_poly.type
_entity_poly.pdbx_seq_one_letter_code
_entity_poly.pdbx_strand_id
1 'polypeptide(L)'
;MSNRYNLYNYYQNFYYRSSLRQSQKEIALDIINEFKYLINNYLGELFIASSKIKLIVAYPSIENIEKIVKNELLACIQKIRDGMEKDIRPIIPLQDQYSYLPNNFDKTIDIARLKAKQTFWQCFNRAPSYKILSEYKNSIDIDTKFEVHISQH
;
A
#
# COMPACT_ATOMS: atom_id res chain seq x y z
N MET A 1 18.13 20.56 -7.02
CA MET A 1 16.81 20.96 -6.46
C MET A 1 15.70 20.18 -7.18
N SER A 2 15.34 18.97 -6.75
CA SER A 2 14.13 18.27 -7.28
C SER A 2 13.60 17.07 -6.47
N ASN A 3 13.91 16.90 -5.17
CA ASN A 3 13.51 15.68 -4.44
C ASN A 3 12.49 15.85 -3.29
N ARG A 4 12.05 17.07 -2.97
CA ARG A 4 11.20 17.30 -1.77
C ARG A 4 9.73 17.61 -2.05
N TYR A 5 9.38 18.04 -3.26
CA TYR A 5 7.99 18.21 -3.68
C TYR A 5 7.28 16.90 -4.02
N ASN A 6 8.02 15.78 -4.09
CA ASN A 6 7.44 14.49 -4.44
C ASN A 6 6.75 13.82 -3.25
N LEU A 7 7.23 13.94 -2.00
CA LEU A 7 6.62 13.19 -0.88
C LEU A 7 5.15 13.59 -0.62
N TYR A 8 4.82 14.88 -0.61
CA TYR A 8 3.45 15.35 -0.39
C TYR A 8 2.49 14.93 -1.53
N ASN A 9 2.97 14.93 -2.78
CA ASN A 9 2.20 14.48 -3.94
C ASN A 9 2.21 12.95 -4.15
N TYR A 10 3.22 12.24 -3.65
CA TYR A 10 3.31 10.77 -3.70
C TYR A 10 2.29 10.14 -2.76
N TYR A 11 2.02 10.78 -1.62
CA TYR A 11 1.01 10.32 -0.67
C TYR A 11 -0.42 10.77 -1.00
N GLN A 12 -0.61 11.82 -1.82
CA GLN A 12 -1.95 12.26 -2.25
C GLN A 12 -2.43 11.68 -3.59
N ASN A 13 -1.56 11.12 -4.43
CA ASN A 13 -1.96 10.51 -5.70
C ASN A 13 -2.24 9.00 -5.57
N PHE A 14 -3.21 8.65 -4.73
CA PHE A 14 -3.98 7.41 -4.90
C PHE A 14 -5.36 7.76 -5.48
N TYR A 15 -5.36 8.42 -6.64
CA TYR A 15 -6.51 8.35 -7.53
C TYR A 15 -6.24 7.25 -8.54
N TYR A 16 -6.93 6.13 -8.30
CA TYR A 16 -7.27 5.09 -9.27
C TYR A 16 -7.17 5.58 -10.72
N ARG A 17 -6.18 5.07 -11.45
CA ARG A 17 -6.25 4.95 -12.90
C ARG A 17 -6.21 3.48 -13.30
N SER A 18 -7.10 2.68 -12.74
CA SER A 18 -7.64 1.57 -13.54
C SER A 18 -8.55 2.23 -14.56
N SER A 19 -8.20 2.13 -15.84
CA SER A 19 -8.90 2.72 -16.98
C SER A 19 -10.26 2.08 -17.27
N LEU A 20 -10.93 1.51 -16.27
CA LEU A 20 -12.17 0.77 -16.43
C LEU A 20 -13.30 1.49 -15.71
N ARG A 21 -14.34 1.85 -16.46
CA ARG A 21 -15.58 2.53 -16.06
C ARG A 21 -16.44 1.72 -15.06
N GLN A 22 -15.86 0.79 -14.30
CA GLN A 22 -16.55 -0.12 -13.40
C GLN A 22 -16.27 0.23 -11.94
N SER A 23 -17.30 0.14 -11.10
CA SER A 23 -17.16 0.32 -9.65
C SER A 23 -16.18 -0.72 -9.08
N GLN A 24 -15.30 -0.27 -8.20
CA GLN A 24 -14.25 -1.10 -7.60
C GLN A 24 -14.57 -1.31 -6.12
N LYS A 25 -14.17 -2.48 -5.61
CA LYS A 25 -14.14 -2.80 -4.19
C LYS A 25 -12.70 -3.06 -3.79
N GLU A 26 -12.44 -2.95 -2.49
CA GLU A 26 -11.10 -3.09 -1.94
C GLU A 26 -11.09 -4.04 -0.75
N ILE A 27 -9.99 -4.77 -0.61
CA ILE A 27 -9.56 -5.35 0.65
C ILE A 27 -8.40 -4.50 1.14
N ALA A 28 -8.49 -3.98 2.35
CA ALA A 28 -7.44 -3.21 2.99
C ALA A 28 -6.96 -3.95 4.24
N LEU A 29 -5.66 -4.26 4.30
CA LEU A 29 -5.02 -4.86 5.46
C LEU A 29 -3.95 -3.92 6.00
N ASP A 30 -3.97 -3.63 7.29
CA ASP A 30 -2.93 -2.82 7.91
C ASP A 30 -1.58 -3.59 7.90
N ILE A 31 -0.55 -2.96 7.35
CA ILE A 31 0.85 -3.40 7.44
C ILE A 31 1.47 -2.77 8.69
N ILE A 32 1.27 -1.46 8.86
CA ILE A 32 1.69 -0.69 10.04
C ILE A 32 0.48 0.12 10.51
N ASN A 33 -0.02 -0.22 11.71
CA ASN A 33 -1.21 0.39 12.29
C ASN A 33 -1.07 1.88 12.60
N GLU A 34 0.11 2.30 13.05
CA GLU A 34 0.48 3.70 13.26
C GLU A 34 1.99 3.85 13.49
N PHE A 35 2.59 4.91 12.93
CA PHE A 35 3.91 5.39 13.28
C PHE A 35 4.00 6.92 13.18
N LYS A 36 4.91 7.50 13.95
CA LYS A 36 5.06 8.95 14.10
C LYS A 36 6.41 9.39 13.53
N TYR A 37 6.42 10.47 12.74
CA TYR A 37 7.65 11.02 12.16
C TYR A 37 7.58 12.52 11.90
N LEU A 38 8.75 13.10 11.65
CA LEU A 38 8.92 14.52 11.33
C LEU A 38 8.93 14.76 9.82
N ILE A 39 8.19 15.77 9.37
CA ILE A 39 8.17 16.25 7.98
C ILE A 39 8.76 17.65 7.95
N ASN A 40 9.74 17.87 7.07
CA ASN A 40 10.23 19.21 6.76
C ASN A 40 9.54 19.77 5.52
N ASN A 41 9.06 21.00 5.60
CA ASN A 41 8.62 21.73 4.41
C ASN A 41 9.77 22.53 3.77
N TYR A 42 9.45 23.25 2.70
CA TYR A 42 10.42 24.05 1.93
C TYR A 42 10.82 25.37 2.62
N LEU A 43 10.09 25.80 3.66
CA LEU A 43 10.36 27.02 4.44
C LEU A 43 11.20 26.75 5.70
N GLY A 44 11.61 25.49 5.92
CA GLY A 44 12.33 25.08 7.12
C GLY A 44 11.42 24.84 8.33
N GLU A 45 10.10 24.83 8.14
CA GLU A 45 9.14 24.46 9.19
C GLU A 45 9.08 22.94 9.34
N LEU A 46 8.94 22.53 10.60
CA LEU A 46 8.87 21.14 11.03
C LEU A 46 7.42 20.80 11.41
N PHE A 47 6.86 19.80 10.74
CA PHE A 47 5.54 19.27 11.06
C PHE A 47 5.66 17.87 11.67
N ILE A 48 4.71 17.59 12.54
CA ILE A 48 4.50 16.25 13.08
C ILE A 48 3.51 15.51 12.17
N ALA A 49 3.85 14.27 11.83
CA ALA A 49 2.96 13.37 11.11
C ALA A 49 2.75 12.07 11.89
N SER A 50 1.49 11.64 11.95
CA SER A 50 1.11 10.26 12.22
C SER A 50 0.77 9.59 10.90
N SER A 51 1.16 8.33 10.70
CA SER A 51 0.86 7.61 9.47
C SER A 51 0.56 6.13 9.67
N LYS A 52 -0.22 5.60 8.75
CA LYS A 52 -0.55 4.18 8.62
C LYS A 52 -0.13 3.68 7.25
N ILE A 53 0.31 2.42 7.18
CA ILE A 53 0.64 1.75 5.92
C ILE A 53 -0.32 0.58 5.76
N LYS A 54 -1.00 0.52 4.62
CA LYS A 54 -1.97 -0.53 4.30
C LYS A 54 -1.59 -1.24 3.01
N LEU A 55 -1.80 -2.55 2.96
CA LEU A 55 -1.88 -3.31 1.72
C LEU A 55 -3.30 -3.21 1.18
N ILE A 56 -3.46 -2.74 -0.05
CA ILE A 56 -4.75 -2.63 -0.73
C ILE A 56 -4.78 -3.60 -1.89
N VAL A 57 -5.85 -4.39 -1.99
CA VAL A 57 -6.18 -5.19 -3.17
C VAL A 57 -7.48 -4.65 -3.76
N ALA A 58 -7.38 -4.09 -4.95
CA ALA A 58 -8.47 -3.61 -5.77
C ALA A 58 -9.06 -4.75 -6.61
N TYR A 59 -10.39 -4.80 -6.73
CA TYR A 59 -11.08 -5.74 -7.61
C TYR A 59 -12.44 -5.18 -8.06
N PRO A 60 -12.96 -5.60 -9.23
CA PRO A 60 -14.25 -5.11 -9.71
C PRO A 60 -15.38 -5.54 -8.76
N SER A 61 -16.34 -4.65 -8.53
CA SER A 61 -17.51 -4.85 -7.66
C SER A 61 -18.54 -5.80 -8.29
N ILE A 62 -18.16 -7.05 -8.53
CA ILE A 62 -18.98 -8.11 -9.11
C ILE A 62 -19.08 -9.23 -8.08
N GLU A 63 -20.30 -9.66 -7.75
CA GLU A 63 -20.56 -10.56 -6.61
C GLU A 63 -19.73 -11.86 -6.65
N ASN A 64 -19.58 -12.47 -7.82
CA ASN A 64 -18.78 -13.69 -7.99
C ASN A 64 -17.27 -13.43 -7.83
N ILE A 65 -16.77 -12.28 -8.30
CA ILE A 65 -15.34 -11.94 -8.19
C ILE A 65 -14.98 -11.64 -6.74
N GLU A 66 -15.83 -10.92 -6.01
CA GLU A 66 -15.60 -10.66 -4.59
C GLU A 66 -15.46 -11.95 -3.79
N LYS A 67 -16.38 -12.92 -4.00
CA LYS A 67 -16.32 -14.22 -3.33
C LYS A 67 -15.05 -14.98 -3.69
N ILE A 68 -14.68 -15.02 -4.98
CA ILE A 68 -13.46 -15.71 -5.43
C ILE A 68 -12.21 -15.08 -4.82
N VAL A 69 -12.07 -13.75 -4.87
CA VAL A 69 -10.91 -13.05 -4.30
C VAL A 69 -10.81 -13.31 -2.79
N LYS A 70 -11.93 -13.21 -2.05
CA LYS A 70 -11.95 -13.45 -0.60
C LYS A 70 -11.69 -14.92 -0.23
N ASN A 71 -12.16 -15.88 -1.02
CA ASN A 71 -12.03 -17.29 -0.68
C ASN A 71 -10.69 -17.88 -1.13
N GLU A 72 -10.20 -17.49 -2.31
CA GLU A 72 -9.03 -18.13 -2.92
C GLU A 72 -7.74 -17.34 -2.73
N LEU A 73 -7.82 -16.00 -2.67
CA LEU A 73 -6.62 -15.15 -2.63
C LEU A 73 -6.31 -14.59 -1.24
N LEU A 74 -7.30 -14.53 -0.32
CA LEU A 74 -7.13 -13.87 0.98
C LEU A 74 -5.96 -14.43 1.80
N ALA A 75 -5.78 -15.74 1.85
CA ALA A 75 -4.65 -16.36 2.56
C ALA A 75 -3.29 -15.92 1.97
N CYS A 76 -3.20 -15.80 0.65
CA CYS A 76 -1.99 -15.26 0.01
C CYS A 76 -1.81 -13.76 0.29
N ILE A 77 -2.89 -12.98 0.24
CA ILE A 77 -2.85 -11.53 0.55
C ILE A 77 -2.39 -11.30 2.00
N GLN A 78 -2.86 -12.10 2.95
CA GLN A 78 -2.39 -12.08 4.34
C GLN A 78 -0.89 -12.39 4.44
N LYS A 79 -0.43 -13.46 3.77
CA LYS A 79 1.00 -13.80 3.75
C LYS A 79 1.87 -12.69 3.12
N ILE A 80 1.37 -12.02 2.08
CA ILE A 80 2.03 -10.86 1.47
C ILE A 80 2.11 -9.73 2.49
N ARG A 81 1.00 -9.39 3.17
CA ARG A 81 0.97 -8.38 4.23
C ARG A 81 2.02 -8.66 5.31
N ASP A 82 2.06 -9.88 5.83
CA ASP A 82 3.00 -10.25 6.90
C ASP A 82 4.46 -10.15 6.44
N GLY A 83 4.72 -10.54 5.18
CA GLY A 83 6.03 -10.37 4.55
C GLY A 83 6.44 -8.90 4.41
N MET A 84 5.50 -8.04 3.99
CA MET A 84 5.74 -6.60 3.91
C MET A 84 5.96 -5.98 5.28
N GLU A 85 5.18 -6.38 6.29
CA GLU A 85 5.36 -5.90 7.66
C GLU A 85 6.76 -6.26 8.18
N LYS A 86 7.22 -7.49 7.95
CA LYS A 86 8.58 -7.91 8.31
C LYS A 86 9.66 -7.08 7.61
N ASP A 87 9.46 -6.75 6.33
CA ASP A 87 10.45 -5.99 5.54
C ASP A 87 10.44 -4.48 5.93
N ILE A 88 9.29 -3.93 6.31
CA ILE A 88 9.09 -2.50 6.57
C ILE A 88 9.29 -2.13 8.04
N ARG A 89 8.81 -2.94 8.99
CA ARG A 89 8.87 -2.65 10.43
C ARG A 89 10.26 -2.20 10.92
N PRO A 90 11.39 -2.79 10.48
CA PRO A 90 12.72 -2.39 10.96
C PRO A 90 13.14 -0.95 10.61
N ILE A 91 12.51 -0.33 9.60
CA ILE A 91 12.82 1.04 9.17
C ILE A 91 11.80 2.07 9.69
N ILE A 92 10.81 1.62 10.47
CA ILE A 92 9.81 2.50 11.08
C ILE A 92 10.37 3.02 12.41
N PRO A 93 10.34 4.36 12.64
CA PRO A 93 10.65 4.94 13.94
C PRO A 93 9.83 4.31 15.08
N LEU A 94 10.44 4.20 16.26
CA LEU A 94 9.72 3.82 17.48
C LEU A 94 8.63 4.85 17.80
N GLN A 95 7.48 4.39 18.31
CA GLN A 95 6.32 5.26 18.56
C GLN A 95 6.56 6.36 19.61
N ASP A 96 7.56 6.18 20.47
CA ASP A 96 7.78 7.02 21.65
C ASP A 96 8.57 8.30 21.35
N GLN A 97 9.14 8.44 20.15
CA GLN A 97 9.92 9.61 19.76
C GLN A 97 9.68 10.00 18.31
N TYR A 98 9.36 11.26 18.05
CA TYR A 98 9.32 11.79 16.70
C TYR A 98 10.74 11.83 16.12
N SER A 99 10.96 11.13 15.01
CA SER A 99 12.20 11.19 14.25
C SER A 99 11.93 11.29 12.76
N TYR A 100 12.95 11.66 11.98
CA TYR A 100 12.85 11.61 10.52
C TYR A 100 12.80 10.16 10.04
N LEU A 101 12.08 9.94 8.94
CA LEU A 101 12.19 8.67 8.24
C LEU A 101 13.62 8.48 7.72
N PRO A 102 14.15 7.24 7.73
CA PRO A 102 15.50 6.99 7.27
C PRO A 102 15.62 7.27 5.77
N ASN A 103 16.82 7.65 5.31
CA ASN A 103 17.07 8.02 3.91
C ASN A 103 16.71 6.92 2.89
N ASN A 104 16.67 5.66 3.32
CA ASN A 104 16.32 4.50 2.49
C ASN A 104 14.85 4.07 2.62
N PHE A 105 14.00 4.86 3.27
CA PHE A 105 12.59 4.54 3.49
C PHE A 105 11.87 4.25 2.17
N ASP A 106 11.88 5.20 1.23
CA ASP A 106 11.20 5.07 -0.06
C ASP A 106 11.68 3.84 -0.85
N LYS A 107 13.00 3.62 -0.88
CA LYS A 107 13.60 2.46 -1.54
C LYS A 107 13.14 1.13 -0.94
N THR A 108 13.06 1.06 0.39
CA THR A 108 12.60 -0.15 1.09
C THR A 108 11.12 -0.42 0.81
N ILE A 109 10.29 0.63 0.82
CA ILE A 109 8.87 0.55 0.45
C ILE A 109 8.72 0.05 -0.99
N ASP A 110 9.44 0.63 -1.96
CA ASP A 110 9.33 0.23 -3.37
C ASP A 110 9.77 -1.22 -3.60
N ILE A 111 10.83 -1.68 -2.93
CA ILE A 111 11.26 -3.09 -2.96
C ILE A 111 10.15 -4.01 -2.41
N ALA A 112 9.57 -3.65 -1.26
CA ALA A 112 8.49 -4.43 -0.64
C ALA A 112 7.24 -4.46 -1.55
N ARG A 113 6.88 -3.34 -2.19
CA ARG A 113 5.78 -3.24 -3.17
C ARG A 113 6.00 -4.13 -4.38
N LEU A 114 7.20 -4.13 -4.95
CA LEU A 114 7.54 -4.97 -6.10
C LEU A 114 7.42 -6.45 -5.76
N LYS A 115 7.96 -6.86 -4.60
CA LYS A 115 7.87 -8.24 -4.09
C LYS A 115 6.42 -8.65 -3.83
N ALA A 116 5.60 -7.75 -3.28
CA ALA A 116 4.18 -7.97 -3.06
C ALA A 116 3.42 -8.17 -4.38
N LYS A 117 3.63 -7.29 -5.37
CA LYS A 117 3.04 -7.42 -6.71
C LYS A 117 3.41 -8.73 -7.38
N GLN A 118 4.70 -9.09 -7.37
CA GLN A 118 5.17 -10.36 -7.95
C GLN A 118 4.52 -11.57 -7.27
N THR A 119 4.49 -11.58 -5.93
CA THR A 119 3.91 -12.69 -5.15
C THR A 119 2.41 -12.80 -5.38
N PHE A 120 1.70 -11.67 -5.41
CA PHE A 120 0.27 -11.64 -5.68
C PHE A 120 -0.05 -12.24 -7.05
N TRP A 121 0.67 -11.85 -8.11
CA TRP A 121 0.44 -12.39 -9.45
C TRP A 121 0.76 -13.88 -9.55
N GLN A 122 1.74 -14.38 -8.78
CA GLN A 122 1.99 -15.82 -8.68
C GLN A 122 0.80 -16.55 -8.04
N CYS A 123 0.21 -16.01 -6.98
CA CYS A 123 -0.98 -16.58 -6.35
C CYS A 123 -2.19 -16.52 -7.28
N PHE A 124 -2.42 -15.36 -7.90
CA PHE A 124 -3.49 -15.13 -8.86
C PHE A 124 -3.46 -16.16 -10.00
N ASN A 125 -2.28 -16.38 -10.60
CA ASN A 125 -2.12 -17.32 -11.71
C ASN A 125 -2.28 -18.80 -11.30
N ARG A 126 -2.22 -19.10 -10.00
CA ARG A 126 -2.38 -20.45 -9.44
C ARG A 126 -3.75 -20.66 -8.79
N ALA A 127 -4.62 -19.65 -8.78
CA ALA A 127 -5.93 -19.74 -8.17
C ALA A 127 -6.81 -20.78 -8.90
N PRO A 128 -7.59 -21.60 -8.17
CA PRO A 128 -8.55 -22.53 -8.78
C PRO A 128 -9.45 -21.88 -9.84
N SER A 129 -9.91 -20.66 -9.57
CA SER A 129 -10.77 -19.88 -10.46
C SER A 129 -9.99 -18.97 -11.44
N TYR A 130 -8.72 -19.27 -11.74
CA TYR A 130 -7.89 -18.43 -12.61
C TYR A 130 -8.54 -18.06 -13.94
N LYS A 131 -9.25 -19.00 -14.60
CA LYS A 131 -9.93 -18.73 -15.87
C LYS A 131 -10.90 -17.55 -15.75
N ILE A 132 -11.72 -17.54 -14.70
CA ILE A 132 -12.68 -16.46 -14.42
C ILE A 132 -11.93 -15.19 -14.03
N LEU A 133 -10.96 -15.28 -13.14
CA LEU A 133 -10.20 -14.12 -12.67
C LEU A 133 -9.44 -13.42 -13.81
N SER A 134 -8.91 -14.18 -14.77
CA SER A 134 -8.08 -13.67 -15.86
C SER A 134 -8.83 -12.70 -16.79
N GLU A 135 -10.16 -12.85 -16.91
CA GLU A 135 -11.02 -11.92 -17.65
C GLU A 135 -11.00 -10.51 -17.03
N TYR A 136 -10.75 -10.42 -15.72
CA TYR A 136 -10.72 -9.19 -14.94
C TYR A 136 -9.31 -8.78 -14.53
N LYS A 137 -8.27 -9.38 -15.11
CA LYS A 137 -6.86 -9.13 -14.73
C LYS A 137 -6.50 -7.64 -14.73
N ASN A 138 -7.02 -6.86 -15.69
CA ASN A 138 -6.73 -5.42 -15.80
C ASN A 138 -7.54 -4.56 -14.80
N SER A 139 -8.51 -5.16 -14.11
CA SER A 139 -9.32 -4.55 -13.05
C SER A 139 -8.88 -4.97 -11.65
N ILE A 140 -7.88 -5.85 -11.53
CA ILE A 140 -7.40 -6.38 -10.25
C ILE A 140 -5.97 -5.92 -10.07
N ASP A 141 -5.69 -5.25 -8.95
CA ASP A 141 -4.35 -4.78 -8.64
C ASP A 141 -4.09 -4.87 -7.13
N ILE A 142 -2.80 -4.88 -6.77
CA ILE A 142 -2.34 -4.85 -5.40
C ILE A 142 -1.33 -3.71 -5.24
N ASP A 143 -1.50 -2.88 -4.23
CA ASP A 143 -0.54 -1.82 -3.93
C ASP A 143 -0.54 -1.47 -2.44
N THR A 144 0.35 -0.56 -2.05
CA THR A 144 0.41 -0.02 -0.69
C THR A 144 -0.17 1.38 -0.63
N LYS A 145 -1.05 1.63 0.33
CA LYS A 145 -1.59 2.95 0.63
C LYS A 145 -0.96 3.50 1.90
N PHE A 146 -0.61 4.78 1.86
CA PHE A 146 -0.17 5.55 3.02
C PHE A 146 -1.27 6.52 3.43
N GLU A 147 -1.66 6.48 4.69
CA GLU A 147 -2.59 7.44 5.26
C GLU A 147 -1.81 8.33 6.20
N VAL A 148 -1.64 9.60 5.85
CA VAL A 148 -0.82 10.57 6.58
C VAL A 148 -1.72 11.64 7.19
N HIS A 149 -1.61 11.84 8.49
CA HIS A 149 -2.23 12.95 9.20
C HIS A 149 -1.15 13.89 9.72
N ILE A 150 -1.22 15.16 9.29
CA ILE A 150 -0.26 16.20 9.63
C ILE A 150 -0.93 17.19 10.57
N SER A 151 -0.29 17.47 11.70
CA SER A 151 -0.71 18.51 12.64
C SER A 151 0.30 19.65 12.64
N GLN A 152 -0.19 20.89 12.56
CA GLN A 152 0.62 22.10 12.78
C GLN A 152 0.67 22.37 14.29
N HIS A 153 1.85 22.76 14.78
CA HIS A 153 1.99 23.36 16.10
C HIS A 153 1.82 24.87 16.01
#